data_AF-A0A7Y5HFS0-F1
#
_entry.id   AF-A0A7Y5HFS0-F1
#
_cell.length_a   1.000
_cell.length_b   1.000
_cell.length_c   1.000
_cell.angle_alpha   90.00
_cell.angle_beta   90.00
_cell.angle_gamma   90.00
#
_symmetry.space_group_name_H-M   'P 1'
#
loop_
_entity.id
_entity.type
_entity.pdbx_description
1 polymer ?
#
loop_
_entity_poly.entity_id
_entity_poly.type
_entity_poly.pdbx_seq_one_letter_code
_entity_poly.pdbx_strand_id
1 'polypeptide(L)'
;PAEVRRAVLARAGGRCEFPRCGFDTWLDLAHLVPHRAGGSREADNLVLLCGVHHRALDAGTLEAIPVRDDSLGRDEAGEGGTRVHFRTPWGEELRGPVLAAPGGGPAVRGTGRPAGRGARGNTGPSTGGRA
;
A
#
# COMPACT_ATOMS: atom_id res chain seq x y z
N PRO A 1 5.90 10.26 -5.82
CA PRO A 1 5.34 9.46 -6.94
C PRO A 1 3.81 9.37 -6.84
N ALA A 2 3.08 9.61 -7.93
CA ALA A 2 1.61 9.63 -7.91
C ALA A 2 0.98 8.23 -7.69
N GLU A 3 1.67 7.16 -8.07
CA GLU A 3 1.24 5.78 -7.87
C GLU A 3 1.22 5.39 -6.39
N VAL A 4 2.29 5.70 -5.65
CA VAL A 4 2.37 5.45 -4.21
C VAL A 4 1.22 6.15 -3.48
N ARG A 5 0.93 7.41 -3.83
CA ARG A 5 -0.18 8.15 -3.23
C ARG A 5 -1.53 7.48 -3.50
N ARG A 6 -1.76 6.98 -4.71
CA ARG A 6 -2.99 6.25 -5.06
C ARG A 6 -3.11 4.94 -4.29
N ALA A 7 -2.02 4.19 -4.14
CA ALA A 7 -2.00 2.95 -3.37
C ALA A 7 -2.36 3.18 -1.90
N VAL A 8 -1.75 4.19 -1.27
CA VAL A 8 -2.03 4.55 0.13
C VAL A 8 -3.47 5.06 0.30
N LEU A 9 -3.97 5.89 -0.63
CA LEU A 9 -5.37 6.34 -0.62
C LEU A 9 -6.36 5.18 -0.74
N ALA A 10 -6.08 4.22 -1.62
CA ALA A 10 -6.93 3.05 -1.80
C ALA A 10 -6.95 2.18 -0.54
N ARG A 11 -5.80 1.96 0.10
CA ARG A 11 -5.68 1.23 1.37
C ARG A 11 -6.49 1.89 2.49
N ALA A 12 -6.37 3.22 2.60
CA ALA A 12 -7.03 4.00 3.64
C ALA A 12 -8.52 4.26 3.37
N GLY A 13 -9.05 3.83 2.22
CA GLY A 13 -10.42 4.15 1.81
C GLY A 13 -10.70 5.65 1.66
N GLY A 14 -9.66 6.46 1.42
CA GLY A 14 -9.76 7.91 1.36
C GLY A 14 -10.08 8.58 2.70
N ARG A 15 -9.70 7.97 3.84
CA ARG A 15 -9.89 8.54 5.18
C ARG A 15 -8.58 8.53 5.97
N CYS A 16 -8.50 9.36 6.99
CA CYS A 16 -7.39 9.34 7.93
C CYS A 16 -7.26 7.95 8.59
N GLU A 17 -6.07 7.36 8.55
CA GLU A 17 -5.80 6.02 9.12
C GLU A 17 -5.63 6.05 10.65
N PHE A 18 -5.61 7.24 11.27
CA PHE A 18 -5.57 7.35 12.73
C PHE A 18 -6.85 6.74 13.36
N PRO A 19 -6.71 5.87 14.39
CA PRO A 19 -7.84 5.23 15.03
C PRO A 19 -8.83 6.25 15.58
N ARG A 20 -10.13 6.03 15.32
CA ARG A 20 -11.22 6.93 15.71
C ARG A 20 -11.23 8.28 14.96
N CYS A 21 -10.42 8.45 13.92
CA CYS A 21 -10.51 9.59 13.00
C CYS A 21 -11.28 9.21 11.73
N GLY A 22 -12.33 9.96 11.40
CA GLY A 22 -13.14 9.73 10.19
C GLY A 22 -12.94 10.76 9.08
N PHE A 23 -12.04 11.73 9.28
CA PHE A 23 -11.83 12.84 8.34
C PHE A 23 -11.35 12.32 6.97
N ASP A 24 -11.96 12.86 5.92
CA ASP A 24 -11.72 12.53 4.51
C ASP A 24 -11.20 13.72 3.69
N THR A 25 -11.00 14.88 4.32
CA THR A 25 -10.47 16.10 3.70
C THR A 25 -9.08 16.43 4.23
N TRP A 26 -8.29 17.14 3.41
CA TRP A 26 -6.92 17.57 3.76
C TRP A 26 -6.03 16.41 4.22
N LEU A 27 -6.01 15.35 3.41
CA LEU A 27 -5.26 14.13 3.66
C LEU A 27 -3.88 14.20 3.02
N ASP A 28 -2.86 13.99 3.84
CA ASP A 28 -1.45 14.03 3.48
C ASP A 28 -0.76 12.71 3.84
N LEU A 29 0.32 12.41 3.11
CA LEU A 29 1.15 11.23 3.36
C LEU A 29 2.22 11.57 4.39
N ALA A 30 2.10 10.96 5.56
CA ALA A 30 3.08 11.07 6.63
C ALA A 30 4.09 9.92 6.55
N HIS A 31 5.38 10.22 6.71
CA HIS A 31 6.43 9.20 6.76
C HIS A 31 6.52 8.64 8.18
N LEU A 32 6.56 7.31 8.31
CA LEU A 32 6.82 6.66 9.60
C LEU A 32 8.28 6.84 10.02
N VAL A 33 9.19 6.44 9.14
CA VAL A 33 10.62 6.69 9.28
C VAL A 33 10.97 7.91 8.42
N PRO A 34 11.48 9.01 9.02
CA PRO A 34 11.91 10.16 8.25
C PRO A 34 13.00 9.79 7.23
N HIS A 35 12.99 10.44 6.07
CA HIS A 35 14.01 10.21 5.04
C HIS A 35 15.45 10.43 5.56
N ARG A 36 15.65 11.39 6.48
CA ARG A 36 16.94 11.64 7.14
C ARG A 36 17.47 10.45 7.95
N ALA A 37 16.59 9.55 8.38
CA ALA A 37 16.91 8.33 9.10
C ALA A 37 16.94 7.09 8.20
N GLY A 38 16.93 7.27 6.87
CA GLY A 38 16.93 6.17 5.89
C GLY A 38 15.53 5.63 5.53
N GLY A 39 14.46 6.33 5.90
CA GLY A 39 13.09 5.91 5.56
C GLY A 39 12.81 5.90 4.06
N SER A 40 12.12 4.86 3.59
CA SER A 40 11.73 4.70 2.19
C SER A 40 10.59 5.65 1.81
N ARG A 41 10.38 5.88 0.50
CA ARG A 41 9.22 6.62 -0.02
C ARG A 41 8.13 5.67 -0.53
N GLU A 42 8.20 4.41 -0.12
CA GLU A 42 7.27 3.37 -0.53
C GLU A 42 6.01 3.39 0.32
N ALA A 43 4.93 2.77 -0.18
CA ALA A 43 3.63 2.75 0.48
C ALA A 43 3.69 2.13 1.90
N ASP A 44 4.68 1.29 2.16
CA ASP A 44 4.86 0.56 3.42
C ASP A 44 5.52 1.42 4.52
N ASN A 45 6.11 2.57 4.15
CA ASN A 45 6.65 3.57 5.09
C ASN A 45 5.78 4.84 5.18
N LEU A 46 4.60 4.81 4.54
CA LEU A 46 3.71 5.96 4.43
C LEU A 46 2.35 5.65 5.03
N VAL A 47 1.79 6.60 5.77
CA VAL A 47 0.44 6.52 6.34
C VAL A 47 -0.34 7.76 5.92
N LEU A 48 -1.64 7.59 5.68
CA LEU A 48 -2.52 8.68 5.31
C LEU A 48 -3.12 9.34 6.56
N LEU A 49 -2.79 10.60 6.81
CA LEU A 49 -3.28 11.36 7.95
C LEU A 49 -3.96 12.65 7.49
N CYS A 50 -4.95 13.11 8.26
CA CYS A 50 -5.45 14.46 8.10
C CYS A 50 -4.40 15.47 8.60
N GLY A 51 -4.50 16.72 8.15
CA GLY A 51 -3.57 17.78 8.54
C GLY A 51 -3.42 18.02 10.05
N VAL A 52 -4.38 17.58 10.89
CA VAL A 52 -4.27 17.63 12.36
C VAL A 52 -3.30 16.56 12.87
N HIS A 53 -3.54 15.30 12.52
CA HIS A 53 -2.69 14.18 12.95
C HIS A 53 -1.31 14.21 12.29
N HIS A 54 -1.22 14.71 11.05
CA HIS A 54 0.06 14.92 10.38
C HIS A 54 0.93 15.92 11.15
N ARG A 55 0.38 17.08 11.53
CA ARG A 55 1.09 18.06 12.37
C ARG A 55 1.43 17.51 13.76
N ALA A 56 0.57 16.70 14.35
CA ALA A 56 0.84 16.07 15.64
C ALA A 56 2.04 15.11 15.56
N LEU A 57 2.16 14.36 14.46
CA LEU A 57 3.29 13.48 14.17
C LEU A 57 4.57 14.29 13.96
N ASP A 58 4.52 15.34 13.14
CA ASP A 58 5.67 16.22 12.89
C ASP A 58 6.15 16.93 14.16
N ALA A 59 5.22 17.31 15.05
CA ALA A 59 5.52 17.91 16.33
C ALA A 59 6.03 16.90 17.39
N GLY A 60 6.00 15.59 17.10
CA GLY A 60 6.39 14.53 18.04
C GLY A 60 5.42 14.34 19.21
N THR A 61 4.22 14.91 19.12
CA THR A 61 3.15 14.72 20.11
C THR A 61 2.37 13.43 19.86
N LEU A 62 2.29 13.04 18.59
CA LEU A 62 1.83 11.74 18.14
C LEU A 62 3.05 10.97 17.64
N GLU A 63 3.12 9.68 17.91
CA GLU A 63 4.15 8.80 17.37
C GLU A 63 3.51 7.62 16.64
N ALA A 64 4.10 7.23 15.51
CA ALA A 64 3.64 6.10 14.71
C ALA A 64 4.74 5.03 14.69
N ILE A 65 4.43 3.87 15.23
CA ILE A 65 5.37 2.79 15.51
C ILE A 65 4.99 1.59 14.62
N PRO A 66 5.81 1.22 13.63
CA PRO A 66 5.59 -0.01 12.88
C PRO A 66 5.89 -1.21 13.79
N VAL A 67 4.91 -2.08 13.95
CA VAL A 67 5.01 -3.33 14.71
C VAL A 67 4.78 -4.52 13.78
N ARG A 68 5.57 -5.59 13.95
CA ARG A 68 5.24 -6.88 13.35
C ARG A 68 4.02 -7.45 14.06
N ASP A 69 3.02 -7.86 13.29
CA ASP A 69 1.76 -8.42 13.78
C ASP A 69 1.61 -9.84 13.22
N ASP A 70 1.87 -10.82 14.08
CA ASP A 70 1.85 -12.26 13.77
C ASP A 70 0.43 -12.79 13.52
N SER A 71 -0.60 -12.07 13.99
CA SER A 71 -2.00 -12.40 13.73
C SER A 71 -2.42 -12.19 12.28
N LEU A 72 -1.63 -11.44 11.50
CA LEU A 72 -1.89 -11.21 10.08
C LEU A 72 -1.52 -12.42 9.21
N GLY A 73 -0.81 -13.42 9.76
CA GLY A 73 -0.27 -14.57 9.02
C GLY A 73 1.20 -14.36 8.64
N ARG A 74 1.79 -15.35 7.94
CA ARG A 74 3.14 -15.26 7.37
C ARG A 74 3.06 -15.49 5.86
N ASP A 75 3.91 -14.80 5.11
CA ASP A 75 4.04 -15.03 3.67
C ASP A 75 4.93 -16.26 3.38
N GLU A 76 5.16 -16.53 2.09
CA GLU A 76 5.99 -17.67 1.66
C GLU A 76 7.47 -17.52 2.03
N ALA A 77 7.94 -16.29 2.27
CA ALA A 77 9.28 -16.01 2.78
C ALA A 77 9.36 -16.14 4.32
N GLY A 78 8.23 -16.41 4.98
CA GLY A 78 8.12 -16.50 6.43
C GLY A 78 7.96 -15.15 7.13
N GLU A 79 7.75 -14.06 6.38
CA GLU A 79 7.64 -12.71 6.90
C GLU A 79 6.19 -12.40 7.30
N GLY A 80 6.02 -11.88 8.53
CA GLY A 80 4.72 -11.53 9.08
C GLY A 80 4.22 -10.18 8.59
N GLY A 81 2.91 -9.93 8.73
CA GLY A 81 2.35 -8.62 8.42
C GLY A 81 2.88 -7.52 9.32
N THR A 82 2.82 -6.28 8.84
CA THR A 82 3.20 -5.07 9.60
C THR A 82 1.98 -4.19 9.82
N ARG A 83 1.76 -3.81 11.07
CA ARG A 83 0.72 -2.87 11.51
C ARG A 83 1.36 -1.64 12.14
N VAL A 84 0.72 -0.49 12.02
CA VAL A 84 1.16 0.72 12.73
C VAL A 84 0.40 0.83 14.04
N HIS A 85 1.13 1.01 15.13
CA HIS A 85 0.57 1.47 16.39
C HIS A 85 0.79 2.97 16.53
N PHE A 86 -0.21 3.68 17.00
CA PHE A 86 -0.11 5.10 17.30
C PHE A 86 -0.01 5.30 18.79
N ARG A 87 1.00 6.02 19.25
CA ARG A 87 1.16 6.44 20.64
C ARG A 87 0.79 7.91 20.78
N THR A 88 -0.22 8.19 21.59
CA THR A 88 -0.75 9.55 21.81
C THR A 88 0.07 10.29 22.86
N PRO A 89 -0.12 11.62 23.03
CA PRO A 89 0.61 12.41 24.04
C PRO A 89 0.36 11.95 25.48
N TRP A 90 -0.76 11.25 25.73
CA TRP A 90 -1.13 10.74 27.05
C TRP A 90 -0.65 9.31 27.29
N GLY A 91 0.17 8.75 26.39
CA GLY A 91 0.70 7.39 26.49
C GLY A 91 -0.29 6.29 26.09
N GLU A 92 -1.43 6.63 25.50
CA GLU A 92 -2.37 5.65 24.97
C GLU A 92 -1.81 5.06 23.66
N GLU A 93 -1.80 3.73 23.55
CA GLU A 93 -1.40 3.00 22.35
C GLU A 93 -2.62 2.51 21.56
N LEU A 94 -2.69 2.86 20.29
CA LEU A 94 -3.83 2.60 19.42
C LEU A 94 -3.42 1.80 18.20
N ARG A 95 -4.10 0.68 17.97
CA ARG A 95 -3.92 -0.15 16.77
C ARG A 95 -4.42 0.60 15.54
N GLY A 96 -3.50 0.91 14.64
CA GLY A 96 -3.73 1.57 13.37
C GLY A 96 -3.76 0.61 12.18
N PRO A 97 -3.48 1.12 10.96
CA PRO A 97 -3.62 0.38 9.72
C PRO A 97 -2.58 -0.74 9.59
N VAL A 98 -2.90 -1.73 8.78
CA VAL A 98 -1.94 -2.73 8.29
C VAL A 98 -1.28 -2.14 7.05
N LEU A 99 0.05 -1.98 7.07
CA LEU A 99 0.80 -1.42 5.94
C LEU A 99 1.23 -2.51 4.96
N ALA A 100 1.60 -3.68 5.48
CA ALA A 100 1.95 -4.86 4.71
C ALA A 100 1.18 -6.06 5.27
N ALA A 101 0.34 -6.67 4.44
CA ALA A 101 -0.28 -7.95 4.76
C ALA A 101 0.60 -9.08 4.19
N PRO A 102 0.73 -10.23 4.89
CA PRO A 102 1.48 -11.36 4.36
C PRO A 102 0.81 -11.88 3.08
N GLY A 103 1.63 -12.18 2.07
CA GLY A 103 1.15 -12.60 0.74
C GLY A 103 0.69 -11.45 -0.18
N GLY A 104 0.68 -10.22 0.30
CA GLY A 104 0.51 -9.02 -0.51
C GLY A 104 1.85 -8.43 -0.90
N GLY A 105 2.47 -8.97 -1.96
CA GLY A 105 3.60 -8.29 -2.60
C GLY A 105 3.24 -6.82 -2.91
N PRO A 106 4.23 -5.91 -3.01
CA PRO A 106 3.96 -4.49 -3.20
C PRO A 106 3.00 -4.32 -4.38
N ALA A 107 1.96 -3.52 -4.21
CA ALA A 107 0.98 -3.22 -5.25
C ALA A 107 1.61 -2.37 -6.37
N VAL A 108 2.55 -2.98 -7.10
CA VAL A 108 3.06 -2.59 -8.41
C VAL A 108 2.81 -3.81 -9.30
N ARG A 109 1.53 -4.03 -9.64
CA ARG A 109 1.24 -4.71 -10.91
C ARG A 109 1.62 -3.73 -12.00
N GLY A 110 2.74 -4.04 -12.64
CA GLY A 110 3.30 -3.26 -13.73
C GLY A 110 2.26 -2.89 -14.78
N THR A 111 2.49 -1.72 -15.39
CA THR A 111 1.83 -1.32 -16.61
C THR A 111 1.92 -2.46 -17.63
N GLY A 112 0.75 -3.03 -17.96
CA GLY A 112 0.65 -4.08 -18.92
C GLY A 112 1.09 -3.62 -20.31
N ARG A 113 1.80 -4.51 -21.01
CA ARG A 113 1.63 -4.66 -22.45
C ARG A 113 1.26 -6.13 -22.68
N PRO A 114 0.01 -6.45 -23.06
CA PRO A 114 -0.28 -7.81 -23.49
C PRO A 114 0.45 -8.06 -24.81
N ALA A 115 1.37 -9.03 -24.84
CA ALA A 115 1.82 -9.62 -26.08
C ALA A 115 0.61 -10.31 -26.71
N GLY A 116 0.07 -9.72 -27.77
CA GLY A 116 -1.12 -10.18 -28.46
C GLY A 116 -0.97 -11.63 -28.92
N ARG A 117 -1.88 -12.48 -28.46
CA ARG A 117 -2.15 -13.77 -29.08
C ARG A 117 -3.05 -13.50 -30.30
N GLY A 118 -2.44 -13.42 -31.48
CA GLY A 118 -3.13 -13.28 -32.76
C GLY A 118 -2.81 -14.46 -33.67
N ALA A 119 -3.37 -15.63 -33.36
CA ALA A 119 -3.48 -16.72 -34.33
C ALA A 119 -4.78 -16.50 -35.13
N ARG A 120 -4.66 -16.41 -36.46
CA ARG A 120 -5.62 -16.89 -37.49
C ARG A 120 -5.25 -16.34 -38.88
N GLY A 121 -5.15 -17.24 -39.85
CA GLY A 121 -5.42 -16.93 -41.27
C GLY A 121 -4.36 -17.39 -42.28
N ASN A 122 -4.39 -18.65 -42.70
CA ASN A 122 -4.35 -18.90 -44.14
C ASN A 122 -5.43 -19.92 -44.54
N THR A 123 -6.35 -19.42 -45.34
CA THR A 123 -7.30 -20.21 -46.13
C THR A 123 -6.62 -20.58 -47.44
N GLY A 124 -6.67 -21.85 -47.81
CA GLY A 124 -6.38 -22.32 -49.16
C GLY A 124 -7.12 -23.62 -49.40
N PRO A 125 -8.16 -23.67 -50.24
CA PRO A 125 -8.79 -24.92 -50.62
C PRO A 125 -7.92 -25.60 -51.69
N SER A 126 -7.38 -26.77 -51.38
CA SER A 126 -6.81 -27.69 -52.36
C SER A 126 -7.95 -28.43 -53.07
N THR A 127 -8.40 -27.87 -54.19
CA THR A 127 -9.22 -28.58 -55.17
C THR A 127 -8.34 -29.42 -56.10
N GLY A 128 -8.81 -30.63 -56.43
CA GLY A 128 -8.45 -31.28 -57.69
C GLY A 128 -7.72 -32.61 -57.58
N GLY A 129 -8.47 -33.67 -57.26
CA GLY A 129 -8.15 -35.02 -57.71
C GLY A 129 -8.94 -35.37 -58.99
N ARG A 130 -8.42 -36.37 -59.72
CA ARG A 130 -8.88 -37.01 -60.98
C ARG A 130 -8.34 -36.33 -62.24
N ALA A 131 -7.74 -37.02 -63.22
CA ALA A 131 -7.80 -38.42 -63.60
C ALA A 131 -6.43 -38.91 -64.12
#